data_AF-A0A7J9QIN4-F1
#
_entry.id   AF-A0A7J9QIN4-F1
#
_cell.length_a   1.000
_cell.length_b   1.000
_cell.length_c   1.000
_cell.angle_alpha   90.00
_cell.angle_beta   90.00
_cell.angle_gamma   90.00
#
_symmetry.space_group_name_H-M   'P 1'
#
loop_
_entity.id
_entity.type
_entity.pdbx_description
1 polymer ?
#
loop_
_entity_poly.entity_id
_entity_poly.type
_entity_poly.pdbx_seq_one_letter_code
_entity_poly.pdbx_strand_id
1 'polypeptide(L)'
;KMKDAGDVLLQNPDGIGVAVLHVDEVFTFDKEKAAKGVYGTNDTSHPGVAYTMSMKDFLVGGKIDFIKRPNDTEIRKNRLTPKQTREAFAQAGWKTICAFQTRNPPHVAHEMLQKTSITTRDGVFVNPVIGKKKSGDFVDEVIVKCYETMIEHYYPENRCKLGTLHTQMKYAGPKEAIHHAIMRQNYGCTHIIIGRDHAGVGKFYDPMAAQEIFSDYPELEIAPVFFPPFFYCRKCLTYTTPKACPHDNDDKEQISGTALREMIQNGQAPSQFILRPEVAQVILDHPKPFVD
;
A
#
# COMPACT_ATOMS: atom_id res chain seq x y z
N LYS A 1 -13.24 18.74 29.80
CA LYS A 1 -12.33 19.76 29.24
C LYS A 1 -12.51 19.95 27.75
N MET A 2 -12.21 18.96 26.89
CA MET A 2 -12.37 19.14 25.42
C MET A 2 -13.84 19.30 25.00
N LYS A 3 -14.76 18.50 25.56
CA LYS A 3 -16.20 18.65 25.32
C LYS A 3 -16.73 20.05 25.66
N ASP A 4 -16.19 20.65 26.72
CA ASP A 4 -16.61 21.97 27.21
C ASP A 4 -15.99 23.11 26.39
N ALA A 5 -14.93 22.85 25.63
CA ALA A 5 -14.23 23.84 24.81
C ALA A 5 -14.96 24.13 23.49
N GLY A 6 -15.77 23.19 22.99
CA GLY A 6 -16.40 23.26 21.67
C GLY A 6 -15.38 23.04 20.55
N ASP A 7 -14.43 23.95 20.40
CA ASP A 7 -13.40 23.90 19.37
C ASP A 7 -12.01 23.61 19.96
N VAL A 8 -11.29 22.68 19.34
CA VAL A 8 -9.95 22.26 19.78
C VAL A 8 -8.97 22.36 18.63
N LEU A 9 -7.88 23.13 18.81
CA LEU A 9 -6.78 23.17 17.85
C LEU A 9 -5.97 21.87 17.92
N LEU A 10 -5.91 21.14 16.82
CA LEU A 10 -5.05 19.97 16.66
C LEU A 10 -3.66 20.43 16.22
N GLN A 11 -2.63 20.06 16.99
CA GLN A 11 -1.23 20.38 16.69
C GLN A 11 -0.46 19.14 16.24
N ASN A 12 0.49 19.33 15.33
CA ASN A 12 1.49 18.32 15.01
C ASN A 12 2.55 18.23 16.14
N PRO A 13 3.50 17.28 16.08
CA PRO A 13 4.57 17.16 17.09
C PRO A 13 5.47 18.40 17.24
N ASP A 14 5.53 19.28 16.24
CA ASP A 14 6.30 20.53 16.26
C ASP A 14 5.50 21.71 16.86
N GLY A 15 4.28 21.46 17.36
CA GLY A 15 3.40 22.49 17.91
C GLY A 15 2.64 23.33 16.88
N ILE A 16 2.71 22.97 15.59
CA ILE A 16 2.02 23.68 14.50
C ILE A 16 0.56 23.23 14.45
N GLY A 17 -0.38 24.19 14.48
CA GLY A 17 -1.81 23.92 14.28
C GLY A 17 -2.12 23.45 12.87
N VAL A 18 -2.70 22.26 12.73
CA VAL A 18 -2.98 21.62 11.43
C VAL A 18 -4.47 21.56 11.10
N ALA A 19 -5.34 21.53 12.12
CA ALA A 19 -6.79 21.53 11.96
C ALA A 19 -7.47 22.03 13.24
N VAL A 20 -8.71 22.50 13.11
CA VAL A 20 -9.64 22.68 14.23
C VAL A 20 -10.58 21.47 14.27
N LEU A 21 -10.76 20.86 15.43
CA LEU A 21 -11.77 19.85 15.70
C LEU A 21 -12.95 20.51 16.41
N HIS A 22 -14.13 20.45 15.80
CA HIS A 22 -15.40 20.82 16.41
C HIS A 22 -15.93 19.61 17.18
N VAL A 23 -15.77 19.63 18.49
CA VAL A 23 -16.04 18.48 19.37
C VAL A 23 -17.54 18.25 19.50
N ASP A 24 -18.01 17.13 18.94
CA ASP A 24 -19.40 16.69 19.03
C ASP A 24 -19.58 15.73 20.22
N GLU A 25 -18.66 14.78 20.37
CA GLU A 25 -18.75 13.74 21.40
C GLU A 25 -17.40 13.35 21.98
N VAL A 26 -17.43 12.90 23.23
CA VAL A 26 -16.29 12.29 23.93
C VAL A 26 -16.79 11.02 24.58
N PHE A 27 -16.19 9.88 24.22
CA PHE A 27 -16.64 8.57 24.68
C PHE A 27 -15.47 7.63 24.95
N THR A 28 -15.72 6.63 25.77
CA THR A 28 -14.78 5.51 25.98
C THR A 28 -15.14 4.36 25.06
N PHE A 29 -14.19 3.46 24.82
CA PHE A 29 -14.41 2.32 23.95
C PHE A 29 -13.76 1.06 24.52
N ASP A 30 -14.38 -0.08 24.23
CA ASP A 30 -13.82 -1.39 24.54
C ASP A 30 -12.75 -1.72 23.49
N LYS A 31 -11.48 -1.63 23.91
CA LYS A 31 -10.31 -1.86 23.06
C LYS A 31 -10.25 -3.30 22.56
N GLU A 32 -10.67 -4.29 23.35
CA GLU A 32 -10.72 -5.70 22.95
C GLU A 32 -11.80 -5.94 21.91
N LYS A 33 -13.00 -5.41 22.13
CA LYS A 33 -14.08 -5.51 21.14
C LYS A 33 -13.71 -4.80 19.84
N ALA A 34 -13.09 -3.62 19.92
CA ALA A 34 -12.62 -2.89 18.75
C ALA A 34 -11.51 -3.66 17.99
N ALA A 35 -10.52 -4.19 18.71
CA ALA A 35 -9.44 -4.98 18.11
C ALA A 35 -9.98 -6.25 17.43
N LYS A 36 -10.81 -7.04 18.13
CA LYS A 36 -11.45 -8.22 17.56
C LYS A 36 -12.30 -7.86 16.34
N GLY A 37 -13.05 -6.76 16.43
CA GLY A 37 -13.92 -6.27 15.37
C GLY A 37 -13.16 -5.83 14.12
N VAL A 38 -12.01 -5.18 14.26
CA VAL A 38 -11.22 -4.66 13.12
C VAL A 38 -10.25 -5.70 12.56
N TYR A 39 -9.54 -6.41 13.43
CA TYR A 39 -8.43 -7.28 13.04
C TYR A 39 -8.78 -8.77 13.04
N GLY A 40 -9.94 -9.15 13.59
CA GLY A 40 -10.34 -10.56 13.74
C GLY A 40 -9.63 -11.29 14.89
N THR A 41 -8.74 -10.63 15.62
CA THR A 41 -7.95 -11.18 16.74
C THR A 41 -7.72 -10.13 17.83
N ASN A 42 -7.41 -10.60 19.05
CA ASN A 42 -6.95 -9.78 20.18
C ASN A 42 -5.47 -10.07 20.52
N ASP A 43 -4.78 -10.85 19.68
CA ASP A 43 -3.35 -11.14 19.84
C ASP A 43 -2.53 -9.87 19.62
N THR A 44 -1.81 -9.43 20.65
CA THR A 44 -0.99 -8.21 20.64
C THR A 44 0.30 -8.35 19.83
N SER A 45 0.66 -9.54 19.33
CA SER A 45 1.70 -9.67 18.30
C SER A 45 1.24 -9.16 16.93
N HIS A 46 -0.08 -8.97 16.73
CA HIS A 46 -0.61 -8.25 15.58
C HIS A 46 -0.38 -6.74 15.74
N PRO A 47 0.33 -6.05 14.81
CA PRO A 47 0.69 -4.64 14.97
C PRO A 47 -0.50 -3.70 15.17
N GLY A 48 -1.60 -3.93 14.46
CA GLY A 48 -2.83 -3.15 14.62
C GLY A 48 -3.49 -3.36 15.99
N VAL A 49 -3.42 -4.56 16.56
CA VAL A 49 -3.98 -4.85 17.90
C VAL A 49 -3.12 -4.17 18.96
N ALA A 50 -1.80 -4.33 18.89
CA ALA A 50 -0.87 -3.65 19.78
C ALA A 50 -1.11 -2.14 19.80
N TYR A 51 -1.30 -1.55 18.62
CA TYR A 51 -1.60 -0.12 18.49
C TYR A 51 -2.92 0.25 19.18
N THR A 52 -4.02 -0.48 18.90
CA THR A 52 -5.32 -0.24 19.54
C THR A 52 -5.25 -0.39 21.06
N MET A 53 -4.53 -1.38 21.57
CA MET A 53 -4.33 -1.56 23.01
C MET A 53 -3.52 -0.44 23.66
N SER A 54 -2.56 0.13 22.92
CA SER A 54 -1.73 1.25 23.40
C SER A 54 -2.43 2.60 23.42
N MET A 55 -3.61 2.72 22.81
CA MET A 55 -4.38 3.96 22.79
C MET A 55 -4.81 4.37 24.21
N LYS A 56 -5.08 5.66 24.40
CA LYS A 56 -5.73 6.17 25.61
C LYS A 56 -7.21 5.75 25.65
N ASP A 57 -7.88 5.98 26.77
CA ASP A 57 -9.22 5.42 27.01
C ASP A 57 -10.37 6.22 26.39
N PHE A 58 -10.09 7.45 25.93
CA PHE A 58 -11.09 8.35 25.37
C PHE A 58 -10.85 8.58 23.87
N LEU A 59 -11.95 8.55 23.12
CA LEU A 59 -12.05 9.00 21.74
C LEU A 59 -12.84 10.31 21.70
N VAL A 60 -12.52 11.16 20.74
CA VAL A 60 -13.18 12.46 20.53
C VAL A 60 -13.69 12.48 19.09
N GLY A 61 -15.01 12.55 18.94
CA GLY A 61 -15.70 12.62 17.65
C GLY A 61 -16.05 14.07 17.31
N GLY A 62 -15.97 14.41 16.03
CA GLY A 62 -16.24 15.77 15.57
C GLY A 62 -15.84 16.03 14.12
N LYS A 63 -16.42 17.08 13.53
CA LYS A 63 -15.97 17.60 12.23
C LYS A 63 -14.63 18.30 12.35
N ILE A 64 -13.85 18.31 11.27
CA ILE A 64 -12.58 19.01 11.22
C ILE A 64 -12.57 20.10 10.15
N ASP A 65 -12.06 21.28 10.53
CA ASP A 65 -11.67 22.33 9.61
C ASP A 65 -10.16 22.27 9.42
N PHE A 66 -9.74 21.93 8.20
CA PHE A 66 -8.34 21.72 7.90
C PHE A 66 -7.63 23.05 7.62
N ILE A 67 -6.60 23.38 8.42
CA ILE A 67 -5.89 24.66 8.35
C ILE A 67 -4.69 24.57 7.41
N LYS A 68 -3.79 23.61 7.66
CA LYS A 68 -2.47 23.60 7.02
C LYS A 68 -1.95 22.19 6.76
N ARG A 69 -1.42 21.97 5.55
CA ARG A 69 -0.70 20.74 5.19
C ARG A 69 0.70 20.73 5.82
N PRO A 70 1.23 19.54 6.16
CA PRO A 70 2.65 19.40 6.43
C PRO A 70 3.47 19.98 5.27
N ASN A 71 4.63 20.54 5.58
CA ASN A 71 5.53 21.11 4.58
C ASN A 71 5.89 20.07 3.49
N ASP A 72 6.11 20.56 2.28
CA ASP A 72 6.60 19.76 1.18
C ASP A 72 7.99 19.22 1.48
N THR A 73 8.18 17.95 1.14
CA THR A 73 9.44 17.21 1.20
C THR A 73 9.59 16.46 -0.13
N GLU A 74 10.78 15.96 -0.45
CA GLU A 74 10.98 15.17 -1.67
C GLU A 74 9.98 14.01 -1.78
N ILE A 75 9.76 13.25 -0.70
CA ILE A 75 8.76 12.17 -0.66
C ILE A 75 7.33 12.69 -0.88
N ARG A 76 7.01 13.91 -0.42
CA ARG A 76 5.68 14.52 -0.55
C ARG A 76 5.42 15.14 -1.91
N LYS A 77 6.44 15.35 -2.77
CA LYS A 77 6.22 15.79 -4.16
C LYS A 77 5.30 14.85 -4.93
N ASN A 78 5.39 13.56 -4.64
CA ASN A 78 4.53 12.54 -5.23
C ASN A 78 3.17 12.40 -4.52
N ARG A 79 2.88 13.18 -3.45
CA ARG A 79 1.63 13.06 -2.69
C ARG A 79 0.50 13.74 -3.44
N LEU A 80 -0.33 12.93 -4.10
CA LEU A 80 -1.50 13.42 -4.81
C LEU A 80 -2.75 13.37 -3.93
N THR A 81 -3.59 14.38 -4.06
CA THR A 81 -4.97 14.37 -3.55
C THR A 81 -5.90 13.65 -4.51
N PRO A 82 -7.08 13.18 -4.05
CA PRO A 82 -8.09 12.61 -4.93
C PRO A 82 -8.50 13.51 -6.10
N LYS A 83 -8.55 14.83 -5.88
CA LYS A 83 -8.86 15.80 -6.94
C LYS A 83 -7.76 15.81 -8.01
N GLN A 84 -6.50 15.91 -7.59
CA GLN A 84 -5.35 15.94 -8.49
C GLN A 84 -5.19 14.65 -9.30
N THR A 85 -5.48 13.47 -8.72
CA THR A 85 -5.42 12.21 -9.48
C THR A 85 -6.53 12.13 -10.52
N ARG A 86 -7.76 12.54 -10.19
CA ARG A 86 -8.86 12.60 -11.15
C ARG A 86 -8.56 13.56 -12.30
N GLU A 87 -8.02 14.74 -12.00
CA GLU A 87 -7.57 15.70 -13.01
C GLU A 87 -6.47 15.10 -13.90
N ALA A 88 -5.47 14.45 -13.31
CA ALA A 88 -4.40 13.81 -14.06
C ALA A 88 -4.91 12.67 -14.96
N PHE A 89 -5.85 11.85 -14.49
CA PHE A 89 -6.45 10.78 -15.29
C PHE A 89 -7.28 11.34 -16.44
N ALA A 90 -8.05 12.41 -16.20
CA ALA A 90 -8.82 13.08 -17.24
C ALA A 90 -7.91 13.70 -18.32
N GLN A 91 -6.83 14.38 -17.91
CA GLN A 91 -5.82 14.94 -18.83
C GLN A 91 -5.12 13.86 -19.66
N ALA A 92 -4.86 12.69 -19.05
CA ALA A 92 -4.30 11.53 -19.71
C ALA A 92 -5.28 10.82 -20.67
N GLY A 93 -6.57 11.19 -20.64
CA GLY A 93 -7.64 10.55 -21.41
C GLY A 93 -8.06 9.18 -20.86
N TRP A 94 -7.70 8.84 -19.62
CA TRP A 94 -7.98 7.54 -19.02
C TRP A 94 -9.43 7.46 -18.52
N LYS A 95 -10.13 6.40 -18.90
CA LYS A 95 -11.48 6.05 -18.43
C LYS A 95 -11.47 4.82 -17.52
N THR A 96 -10.55 3.89 -17.77
CA THR A 96 -10.35 2.68 -16.99
C THR A 96 -8.98 2.71 -16.33
N ILE A 97 -8.98 2.82 -15.01
CA ILE A 97 -7.78 2.98 -14.18
C ILE A 97 -7.73 1.86 -13.17
N CYS A 98 -6.62 1.12 -13.15
CA CYS A 98 -6.37 0.06 -12.18
C CYS A 98 -5.39 0.53 -11.11
N ALA A 99 -5.78 0.51 -9.84
CA ALA A 99 -4.92 0.89 -8.76
C ALA A 99 -4.02 -0.28 -8.31
N PHE A 100 -2.77 0.03 -8.00
CA PHE A 100 -1.83 -0.89 -7.38
C PHE A 100 -1.37 -0.34 -6.02
N GLN A 101 -1.85 -0.97 -4.96
CA GLN A 101 -1.44 -0.70 -3.58
C GLN A 101 -0.13 -1.44 -3.29
N THR A 102 0.81 -0.79 -2.60
CA THR A 102 2.07 -1.41 -2.18
C THR A 102 2.69 -0.69 -1.01
N ARG A 103 3.61 -1.37 -0.32
CA ARG A 103 4.48 -0.82 0.74
C ARG A 103 5.95 -1.16 0.54
N ASN A 104 6.27 -1.86 -0.56
CA ASN A 104 7.58 -2.40 -0.84
C ASN A 104 8.07 -1.84 -2.19
N PRO A 105 9.40 -1.83 -2.42
CA PRO A 105 9.95 -1.61 -3.75
C PRO A 105 9.31 -2.56 -4.79
N PRO A 106 9.20 -2.13 -6.06
CA PRO A 106 8.73 -2.99 -7.13
C PRO A 106 9.70 -4.15 -7.36
N HIS A 107 9.14 -5.34 -7.54
CA HIS A 107 9.81 -6.51 -8.13
C HIS A 107 9.21 -6.76 -9.50
N VAL A 108 9.83 -7.63 -10.32
CA VAL A 108 9.27 -7.91 -11.65
C VAL A 108 7.89 -8.56 -11.56
N ALA A 109 7.59 -9.33 -10.51
CA ALA A 109 6.23 -9.81 -10.27
C ALA A 109 5.20 -8.66 -10.11
N HIS A 110 5.56 -7.59 -9.40
CA HIS A 110 4.70 -6.39 -9.30
C HIS A 110 4.54 -5.70 -10.66
N GLU A 111 5.64 -5.59 -11.43
CA GLU A 111 5.63 -5.03 -12.78
C GLU A 111 4.68 -5.82 -13.69
N MET A 112 4.71 -7.15 -13.65
CA MET A 112 3.84 -8.00 -14.46
C MET A 112 2.37 -7.83 -14.10
N LEU A 113 2.03 -7.70 -12.81
CA LEU A 113 0.66 -7.40 -12.37
C LEU A 113 0.17 -6.06 -12.92
N GLN A 114 1.00 -5.02 -12.81
CA GLN A 114 0.69 -3.68 -13.30
C GLN A 114 0.54 -3.67 -14.82
N LYS A 115 1.48 -4.26 -15.56
CA LYS A 115 1.42 -4.35 -17.03
C LYS A 115 0.27 -5.21 -17.54
N THR A 116 -0.03 -6.34 -16.88
CA THR A 116 -1.19 -7.18 -17.21
C THR A 116 -2.50 -6.41 -17.02
N SER A 117 -2.55 -5.48 -16.07
CA SER A 117 -3.71 -4.61 -15.90
C SER A 117 -3.81 -3.58 -17.04
N ILE A 118 -2.68 -3.00 -17.48
CA ILE A 118 -2.64 -2.04 -18.61
C ILE A 118 -3.09 -2.66 -19.94
N THR A 119 -2.96 -3.98 -20.15
CA THR A 119 -3.36 -4.60 -21.44
C THR A 119 -4.85 -4.44 -21.77
N THR A 120 -5.69 -4.20 -20.76
CA THR A 120 -7.14 -4.15 -20.85
C THR A 120 -7.75 -2.90 -20.21
N ARG A 121 -6.89 -1.98 -19.74
CA ARG A 121 -7.28 -0.72 -19.09
C ARG A 121 -6.41 0.41 -19.61
N ASP A 122 -6.87 1.66 -19.48
CA ASP A 122 -6.15 2.81 -20.04
C ASP A 122 -4.83 3.09 -19.32
N GLY A 123 -4.79 2.88 -18.00
CA GLY A 123 -3.58 3.04 -17.21
C GLY A 123 -3.62 2.39 -15.83
N VAL A 124 -2.46 2.39 -15.18
CA VAL A 124 -2.27 1.92 -13.80
C VAL A 124 -1.92 3.10 -12.88
N PHE A 125 -2.58 3.16 -11.73
CA PHE A 125 -2.23 4.10 -10.65
C PHE A 125 -1.42 3.36 -9.58
N VAL A 126 -0.10 3.54 -9.61
CA VAL A 126 0.81 2.98 -8.62
C VAL A 126 0.78 3.88 -7.38
N ASN A 127 0.27 3.33 -6.28
CA ASN A 127 -0.06 4.12 -5.10
C ASN A 127 0.58 3.58 -3.82
N PRO A 128 1.91 3.70 -3.67
CA PRO A 128 2.63 3.24 -2.49
C PRO A 128 2.21 3.99 -1.23
N VAL A 129 2.08 3.24 -0.13
CA VAL A 129 1.85 3.81 1.20
C VAL A 129 3.16 4.29 1.79
N ILE A 130 3.16 5.55 2.21
CA ILE A 130 4.24 6.26 2.89
C ILE A 130 3.78 6.59 4.29
N GLY A 131 4.60 6.30 5.29
CA GLY A 131 4.21 6.50 6.68
C GLY A 131 5.03 5.68 7.66
N LYS A 132 4.54 5.60 8.90
CA LYS A 132 5.21 4.82 9.96
C LYS A 132 5.24 3.36 9.56
N LYS A 133 6.45 2.79 9.47
CA LYS A 133 6.72 1.40 9.13
C LYS A 133 7.31 0.66 10.33
N LYS A 134 7.38 -0.67 10.21
CA LYS A 134 8.05 -1.52 11.21
C LYS A 134 9.53 -1.66 10.84
N SER A 135 10.35 -1.98 11.84
CA SER A 135 11.76 -2.35 11.64
C SER A 135 11.90 -3.44 10.57
N GLY A 136 12.88 -3.28 9.68
CA GLY A 136 13.17 -4.17 8.56
C GLY A 136 12.34 -3.93 7.28
N ASP A 137 11.41 -2.97 7.26
CA ASP A 137 10.81 -2.49 6.01
C ASP A 137 11.78 -1.54 5.28
N PHE A 138 11.64 -1.40 3.96
CA PHE A 138 12.42 -0.43 3.19
C PHE A 138 12.04 1.01 3.55
N VAL A 139 13.00 1.95 3.53
CA VAL A 139 12.74 3.38 3.74
C VAL A 139 11.91 3.98 2.59
N ASP A 140 11.17 5.05 2.86
CA ASP A 140 10.19 5.62 1.90
C ASP A 140 10.86 6.16 0.63
N GLU A 141 12.04 6.78 0.77
CA GLU A 141 12.81 7.36 -0.33
C GLU A 141 13.23 6.28 -1.34
N VAL A 142 13.72 5.14 -0.84
CA VAL A 142 14.09 3.99 -1.66
C VAL A 142 12.88 3.44 -2.41
N ILE A 143 11.73 3.27 -1.74
CA ILE A 143 10.52 2.76 -2.38
C ILE A 143 10.10 3.67 -3.54
N VAL A 144 10.00 4.98 -3.29
CA VAL A 144 9.60 5.96 -4.31
C VAL A 144 10.59 5.96 -5.47
N LYS A 145 11.89 6.04 -5.19
CA LYS A 145 12.92 6.08 -6.24
C LYS A 145 12.95 4.80 -7.08
N CYS A 146 12.70 3.64 -6.46
CA CYS A 146 12.59 2.37 -7.19
C CYS A 146 11.37 2.35 -8.13
N TYR A 147 10.22 2.89 -7.71
CA TYR A 147 9.06 3.01 -8.61
C TYR A 147 9.30 4.00 -9.73
N GLU A 148 9.89 5.17 -9.46
CA GLU A 148 10.27 6.14 -10.49
C GLU A 148 11.19 5.50 -11.53
N THR A 149 12.24 4.82 -11.08
CA THR A 149 13.22 4.12 -11.95
C THR A 149 12.54 3.01 -12.77
N MET A 150 11.70 2.18 -12.13
CA MET A 150 10.97 1.14 -12.87
C MET A 150 10.03 1.74 -13.92
N ILE A 151 9.32 2.82 -13.58
CA ILE A 151 8.38 3.49 -14.50
C ILE A 151 9.13 4.08 -15.69
N GLU A 152 10.21 4.82 -15.43
CA GLU A 152 11.04 5.47 -16.46
C GLU A 152 11.59 4.46 -17.48
N HIS A 153 12.15 3.35 -17.02
CA HIS A 153 12.82 2.40 -17.90
C HIS A 153 11.88 1.39 -18.56
N TYR A 154 10.74 1.06 -17.95
CA TYR A 154 9.97 -0.13 -18.32
C TYR A 154 8.52 0.13 -18.67
N TYR A 155 7.98 1.34 -18.52
CA TYR A 155 6.58 1.63 -18.83
C TYR A 155 6.43 2.46 -20.09
N PRO A 156 5.42 2.19 -20.94
CA PRO A 156 5.07 3.10 -22.00
C PRO A 156 4.64 4.45 -21.44
N GLU A 157 4.92 5.52 -22.19
CA GLU A 157 4.40 6.84 -21.88
C GLU A 157 2.88 6.83 -21.72
N ASN A 158 2.38 7.67 -20.82
CA ASN A 158 0.95 7.83 -20.57
C ASN A 158 0.21 6.52 -20.19
N ARG A 159 0.90 5.54 -19.58
CA ARG A 159 0.27 4.29 -19.07
C ARG A 159 0.38 4.06 -17.56
N CYS A 160 1.26 4.80 -16.88
CA CYS A 160 1.46 4.66 -15.44
C CYS A 160 1.53 6.02 -14.76
N LYS A 161 0.80 6.15 -13.64
CA LYS A 161 0.84 7.33 -12.78
C LYS A 161 1.29 6.89 -11.39
N LEU A 162 2.39 7.45 -10.92
CA LEU A 162 2.82 7.32 -9.54
C LEU A 162 2.16 8.40 -8.68
N GLY A 163 1.67 8.03 -7.50
CA GLY A 163 1.30 8.98 -6.46
C GLY A 163 1.40 8.32 -5.08
N THR A 164 1.91 9.00 -4.06
CA THR A 164 2.08 8.42 -2.72
C THR A 164 0.82 8.62 -1.87
N LEU A 165 0.43 7.57 -1.13
CA LEU A 165 -0.62 7.63 -0.12
C LEU A 165 0.02 7.78 1.26
N HIS A 166 -0.23 8.91 1.93
CA HIS A 166 0.35 9.19 3.25
C HIS A 166 -0.63 8.74 4.33
N THR A 167 -0.43 7.53 4.84
CA THR A 167 -1.27 6.93 5.88
C THR A 167 -0.49 5.87 6.65
N GLN A 168 -1.01 5.42 7.78
CA GLN A 168 -0.50 4.26 8.50
C GLN A 168 -1.28 3.02 8.08
N MET A 169 -0.57 1.93 7.77
CA MET A 169 -1.24 0.65 7.58
C MET A 169 -1.69 0.10 8.93
N LYS A 170 -2.86 -0.54 8.91
CA LYS A 170 -3.47 -1.22 10.04
C LYS A 170 -3.08 -2.70 10.10
N TYR A 171 -2.55 -3.23 8.99
CA TYR A 171 -2.29 -4.65 8.77
C TYR A 171 -3.55 -5.52 8.92
N ALA A 172 -4.73 -4.95 8.64
CA ALA A 172 -6.02 -5.60 8.93
C ALA A 172 -6.51 -6.52 7.79
N GLY A 173 -5.58 -6.99 6.94
CA GLY A 173 -5.83 -7.96 5.89
C GLY A 173 -7.10 -7.68 5.08
N PRO A 174 -8.12 -8.56 5.13
CA PRO A 174 -9.37 -8.40 4.37
C PRO A 174 -10.07 -7.06 4.57
N LYS A 175 -10.24 -6.58 5.81
CA LYS A 175 -10.93 -5.30 6.06
C LYS A 175 -10.14 -4.10 5.55
N GLU A 176 -8.82 -4.19 5.56
CA GLU A 176 -7.97 -3.16 4.98
C GLU A 176 -7.94 -3.21 3.44
N ALA A 177 -8.20 -4.37 2.83
CA ALA A 177 -8.39 -4.48 1.38
C ALA A 177 -9.62 -3.66 0.91
N ILE A 178 -10.74 -3.78 1.63
CA ILE A 178 -11.94 -2.96 1.41
C ILE A 178 -11.66 -1.47 1.66
N HIS A 179 -10.96 -1.15 2.75
CA HIS A 179 -10.57 0.24 3.03
C HIS A 179 -9.70 0.84 1.91
N HIS A 180 -8.75 0.05 1.39
CA HIS A 180 -7.94 0.44 0.24
C HIS A 180 -8.79 0.63 -1.01
N ALA A 181 -9.76 -0.24 -1.29
CA ALA A 181 -10.67 -0.10 -2.42
C ALA A 181 -11.44 1.24 -2.35
N ILE A 182 -12.07 1.54 -1.21
CA ILE A 182 -12.79 2.80 -0.99
C ILE A 182 -11.88 4.01 -1.22
N MET A 183 -10.67 4.00 -0.67
CA MET A 183 -9.70 5.07 -0.92
C MET A 183 -9.44 5.21 -2.43
N ARG A 184 -9.20 4.12 -3.16
CA ARG A 184 -8.81 4.18 -4.57
C ARG A 184 -9.98 4.59 -5.46
N GLN A 185 -11.20 4.22 -5.10
CA GLN A 185 -12.42 4.75 -5.71
C GLN A 185 -12.47 6.27 -5.56
N ASN A 186 -12.20 6.80 -4.36
CA ASN A 186 -12.15 8.24 -4.13
C ASN A 186 -11.06 8.93 -4.97
N TYR A 187 -9.91 8.29 -5.16
CA TYR A 187 -8.84 8.75 -6.05
C TYR A 187 -9.18 8.67 -7.55
N GLY A 188 -10.34 8.13 -7.93
CA GLY A 188 -10.81 8.03 -9.31
C GLY A 188 -10.46 6.72 -10.01
N CYS A 189 -10.04 5.69 -9.28
CA CYS A 189 -9.74 4.40 -9.86
C CYS A 189 -11.02 3.58 -10.08
N THR A 190 -11.10 2.92 -11.23
CA THR A 190 -12.21 2.02 -11.59
C THR A 190 -11.98 0.58 -11.13
N HIS A 191 -10.70 0.21 -10.95
CA HIS A 191 -10.29 -1.13 -10.57
C HIS A 191 -9.22 -1.08 -9.50
N ILE A 192 -9.07 -2.16 -8.71
CA ILE A 192 -7.98 -2.31 -7.75
C ILE A 192 -7.39 -3.73 -7.79
N ILE A 193 -6.07 -3.83 -7.86
CA ILE A 193 -5.35 -5.10 -7.78
C ILE A 193 -5.39 -5.61 -6.35
N ILE A 194 -5.88 -6.84 -6.15
CA ILE A 194 -5.87 -7.54 -4.87
C ILE A 194 -5.12 -8.86 -5.06
N GLY A 195 -3.92 -8.93 -4.50
CA GLY A 195 -3.06 -10.11 -4.54
C GLY A 195 -3.34 -11.08 -3.40
N ARG A 196 -2.49 -12.10 -3.29
CA ARG A 196 -2.42 -13.01 -2.13
C ARG A 196 -1.99 -12.24 -0.88
N ASP A 197 -2.66 -12.50 0.25
CA ASP A 197 -2.33 -11.95 1.58
C ASP A 197 -2.28 -10.40 1.60
N HIS A 198 -3.20 -9.78 0.86
CA HIS A 198 -3.25 -8.33 0.70
C HIS A 198 -3.45 -7.63 2.05
N ALA A 199 -2.54 -6.70 2.37
CA ALA A 199 -2.49 -5.99 3.66
C ALA A 199 -2.38 -6.92 4.89
N GLY A 200 -1.97 -8.17 4.71
CA GLY A 200 -1.77 -9.12 5.79
C GLY A 200 -0.47 -8.93 6.57
N VAL A 201 -0.40 -9.67 7.68
CA VAL A 201 0.77 -9.77 8.55
C VAL A 201 0.83 -11.19 9.15
N GLY A 202 2.03 -11.78 9.15
CA GLY A 202 2.25 -13.11 9.71
C GLY A 202 1.36 -14.17 9.06
N LYS A 203 0.60 -14.90 9.89
CA LYS A 203 -0.38 -15.91 9.47
C LYS A 203 -1.77 -15.62 10.06
N PHE A 204 -2.07 -14.34 10.33
CA PHE A 204 -3.33 -13.93 10.96
C PHE A 204 -4.56 -14.07 10.05
N TYR A 205 -4.35 -14.10 8.74
CA TYR A 205 -5.42 -14.16 7.74
C TYR A 205 -5.19 -15.31 6.78
N ASP A 206 -6.27 -15.90 6.29
CA ASP A 206 -6.18 -16.79 5.14
C ASP A 206 -5.63 -16.00 3.94
N PRO A 207 -4.70 -16.57 3.15
CA PRO A 207 -4.10 -15.85 2.03
C PRO A 207 -5.08 -15.32 0.97
N MET A 208 -6.29 -15.90 0.85
CA MET A 208 -7.32 -15.49 -0.12
C MET A 208 -8.45 -14.66 0.51
N ALA A 209 -8.52 -14.55 1.84
CA ALA A 209 -9.61 -13.85 2.52
C ALA A 209 -9.80 -12.39 2.07
N ALA A 210 -8.71 -11.71 1.67
CA ALA A 210 -8.78 -10.35 1.15
C ALA A 210 -9.43 -10.24 -0.24
N GLN A 211 -9.50 -11.34 -0.99
CA GLN A 211 -10.24 -11.42 -2.25
C GLN A 211 -11.70 -11.76 -1.97
N GLU A 212 -11.94 -12.76 -1.12
CA GLU A 212 -13.28 -13.27 -0.79
C GLU A 212 -14.19 -12.21 -0.17
N ILE A 213 -13.65 -11.36 0.71
CA ILE A 213 -14.41 -10.31 1.41
C ILE A 213 -15.09 -9.31 0.47
N PHE A 214 -14.64 -9.15 -0.78
CA PHE A 214 -15.30 -8.23 -1.73
C PHE A 214 -16.75 -8.66 -2.05
N SER A 215 -17.07 -9.95 -1.93
CA SER A 215 -18.44 -10.43 -2.12
C SER A 215 -19.43 -9.90 -1.06
N ASP A 216 -18.91 -9.48 0.10
CA ASP A 216 -19.72 -8.89 1.19
C ASP A 216 -20.02 -7.39 0.96
N TYR A 217 -19.37 -6.75 -0.02
CA TYR A 217 -19.51 -5.31 -0.31
C TYR A 217 -19.86 -5.04 -1.78
N PRO A 218 -21.01 -5.55 -2.29
CA PRO A 218 -21.42 -5.38 -3.69
C PRO A 218 -21.71 -3.92 -4.08
N GLU A 219 -21.84 -3.01 -3.11
CA GLU A 219 -22.08 -1.58 -3.32
C GLU A 219 -20.84 -0.78 -3.74
N LEU A 220 -19.63 -1.36 -3.66
CA LEU A 220 -18.42 -0.70 -4.12
C LEU A 220 -18.41 -0.58 -5.66
N GLU A 221 -18.24 0.65 -6.15
CA GLU A 221 -18.16 0.91 -7.60
C GLU A 221 -16.82 0.46 -8.20
N ILE A 222 -15.77 0.46 -7.39
CA ILE A 222 -14.45 -0.01 -7.80
C ILE A 222 -14.40 -1.54 -7.88
N ALA A 223 -14.06 -2.06 -9.05
CA ALA A 223 -14.00 -3.50 -9.28
C ALA A 223 -12.66 -4.10 -8.80
N PRO A 224 -12.65 -5.17 -7.99
CA PRO A 224 -11.41 -5.85 -7.68
C PRO A 224 -10.90 -6.63 -8.91
N VAL A 225 -9.57 -6.68 -9.05
CA VAL A 225 -8.88 -7.55 -10.00
C VAL A 225 -8.02 -8.50 -9.19
N PHE A 226 -8.46 -9.75 -9.13
CA PHE A 226 -7.77 -10.79 -8.37
C PHE A 226 -6.63 -11.38 -9.17
N PHE A 227 -5.46 -11.44 -8.54
CA PHE A 227 -4.29 -12.04 -9.14
C PHE A 227 -3.74 -13.17 -8.28
N PRO A 228 -3.41 -14.31 -8.90
CA PRO A 228 -2.68 -15.38 -8.21
C PRO A 228 -1.22 -14.98 -7.99
N PRO A 229 -0.46 -15.75 -7.19
CA PRO A 229 0.99 -15.61 -7.12
C PRO A 229 1.64 -15.78 -8.50
N PHE A 230 2.61 -14.92 -8.81
CA PHE A 230 3.43 -14.98 -10.03
C PHE A 230 4.84 -15.46 -9.72
N PHE A 231 5.44 -16.13 -10.69
CA PHE A 231 6.85 -16.50 -10.68
C PHE A 231 7.39 -16.55 -12.10
N TYR A 232 8.70 -16.37 -12.26
CA TYR A 232 9.34 -16.61 -13.56
C TYR A 232 9.65 -18.09 -13.68
N CYS A 233 9.29 -18.72 -14.79
CA CYS A 233 9.65 -20.11 -15.06
C CYS A 233 10.71 -20.16 -16.16
N ARG A 234 11.86 -20.77 -15.86
CA ARG A 234 13.00 -20.90 -16.79
C ARG A 234 12.67 -21.75 -18.01
N LYS A 235 11.72 -22.70 -17.90
CA LYS A 235 11.26 -23.53 -19.03
C LYS A 235 10.17 -22.85 -19.86
N CYS A 236 9.23 -22.15 -19.22
CA CYS A 236 8.21 -21.39 -19.95
C CYS A 236 8.75 -20.09 -20.54
N LEU A 237 9.95 -19.65 -20.11
CA LEU A 237 10.61 -18.41 -20.52
C LEU A 237 9.73 -17.17 -20.29
N THR A 238 8.90 -17.20 -19.24
CA THR A 238 7.95 -16.14 -18.93
C THR A 238 7.54 -16.14 -17.46
N TYR A 239 6.97 -15.02 -17.04
CA TYR A 239 6.24 -14.93 -15.78
C TYR A 239 4.90 -15.62 -15.95
N THR A 240 4.61 -16.54 -15.04
CA THR A 240 3.43 -17.39 -15.10
C THR A 240 2.90 -17.63 -13.68
N THR A 241 1.85 -18.43 -13.58
CA THR A 241 1.14 -18.72 -12.36
C THR A 241 1.09 -20.24 -12.14
N PRO A 242 0.80 -20.72 -10.92
CA PRO A 242 0.63 -22.15 -10.69
C PRO A 242 -0.46 -22.80 -11.57
N LYS A 243 -1.43 -22.02 -12.06
CA LYS A 243 -2.52 -22.51 -12.92
C LYS A 243 -2.11 -22.68 -14.38
N ALA A 244 -1.01 -22.05 -14.81
CA ALA A 244 -0.61 -21.99 -16.22
C ALA A 244 0.80 -22.57 -16.47
N CYS A 245 1.46 -23.10 -15.44
CA CYS A 245 2.79 -23.68 -15.53
C CYS A 245 2.76 -25.14 -15.03
N PRO A 246 3.15 -26.12 -15.85
CA PRO A 246 3.20 -27.52 -15.44
C PRO A 246 4.51 -27.89 -14.72
N HIS A 247 5.47 -26.97 -14.61
CA HIS A 247 6.82 -27.27 -14.12
C HIS A 247 6.94 -27.16 -12.58
N ASP A 248 7.89 -27.92 -12.04
CA ASP A 248 8.20 -27.99 -10.61
C ASP A 248 8.96 -26.77 -10.11
N ASN A 249 9.17 -26.69 -8.79
CA ASN A 249 9.83 -25.55 -8.14
C ASN A 249 11.28 -25.35 -8.61
N ASP A 250 11.96 -26.41 -9.04
CA ASP A 250 13.32 -26.36 -9.58
C ASP A 250 13.42 -25.62 -10.92
N ASP A 251 12.29 -25.30 -11.57
CA ASP A 251 12.24 -24.48 -12.77
C ASP A 251 11.74 -23.05 -12.50
N LYS A 252 11.39 -22.74 -11.25
CA LYS A 252 10.79 -21.46 -10.83
C LYS A 252 11.85 -20.57 -10.20
N GLU A 253 11.84 -19.30 -10.59
CA GLU A 253 12.54 -18.22 -9.91
C GLU A 253 11.55 -17.51 -8.98
N GLN A 254 11.76 -17.64 -7.68
CA GLN A 254 11.01 -16.97 -6.63
C GLN A 254 11.94 -16.67 -5.47
N ILE A 255 11.71 -15.56 -4.79
CA ILE A 255 12.43 -15.24 -3.56
C ILE A 255 11.44 -14.81 -2.47
N SER A 256 11.70 -15.22 -1.23
CA SER A 256 10.97 -14.67 -0.10
C SER A 256 11.44 -13.26 0.21
N GLY A 257 10.59 -12.42 0.80
CA GLY A 257 11.01 -11.09 1.24
C GLY A 257 12.16 -11.12 2.26
N THR A 258 12.28 -12.18 3.07
CA THR A 258 13.39 -12.35 4.01
C THR A 258 14.70 -12.63 3.27
N ALA A 259 14.71 -13.60 2.35
CA ALA A 259 15.90 -13.93 1.58
C ALA A 259 16.36 -12.75 0.71
N LEU A 260 15.42 -12.01 0.12
CA LEU A 260 15.75 -10.80 -0.63
C LEU A 260 16.44 -9.74 0.23
N ARG A 261 15.93 -9.49 1.44
CA ARG A 261 16.55 -8.52 2.37
C ARG A 261 17.94 -8.97 2.78
N GLU A 262 18.12 -10.24 3.09
CA GLU A 262 19.43 -10.80 3.45
C GLU A 262 20.44 -10.63 2.31
N MET A 263 20.06 -10.90 1.07
CA MET A 263 20.92 -10.65 -0.10
C MET A 263 21.31 -9.17 -0.19
N ILE A 264 20.35 -8.26 -0.09
CA ILE A 264 20.60 -6.81 -0.16
C ILE A 264 21.52 -6.34 0.98
N GLN A 265 21.32 -6.84 2.21
CA GLN A 265 22.18 -6.53 3.36
C GLN A 265 23.62 -7.01 3.17
N ASN A 266 23.80 -8.09 2.41
CA ASN A 266 25.11 -8.61 2.01
C ASN A 266 25.69 -7.93 0.76
N GLY A 267 25.07 -6.86 0.26
CA GLY A 267 25.50 -6.16 -0.95
C GLY A 267 25.26 -6.93 -2.25
N GLN A 268 24.38 -7.94 -2.23
CA GLN A 268 24.07 -8.79 -3.38
C GLN A 268 22.72 -8.44 -3.99
N ALA A 269 22.66 -8.39 -5.32
CA ALA A 269 21.41 -8.28 -6.06
C ALA A 269 20.80 -9.68 -6.29
N PRO A 270 19.45 -9.83 -6.22
CA PRO A 270 18.79 -11.04 -6.70
C PRO A 270 18.91 -11.14 -8.24
N SER A 271 18.47 -12.26 -8.81
CA SER A 271 18.46 -12.42 -10.27
C SER A 271 17.62 -11.33 -10.95
N GLN A 272 17.97 -11.01 -12.21
CA GLN A 272 17.23 -10.03 -13.02
C GLN A 272 15.76 -10.43 -13.27
N PHE A 273 15.40 -11.70 -13.02
CA PHE A 273 14.04 -12.22 -13.10
C PHE A 273 13.23 -11.94 -11.82
N ILE A 274 13.86 -11.46 -10.76
CA ILE A 274 13.22 -11.06 -9.51
C ILE A 274 13.17 -9.54 -9.42
N LEU A 275 14.30 -8.88 -9.69
CA LEU A 275 14.44 -7.43 -9.59
C LEU A 275 15.17 -6.90 -10.82
N ARG A 276 14.64 -5.84 -11.43
CA ARG A 276 15.32 -5.18 -12.55
C ARG A 276 16.69 -4.64 -12.09
N PRO A 277 17.76 -4.77 -12.89
CA PRO A 277 19.10 -4.35 -12.49
C PRO A 277 19.18 -2.89 -12.01
N GLU A 278 18.50 -1.98 -12.69
CA GLU A 278 18.46 -0.54 -12.34
C GLU A 278 17.75 -0.31 -11.01
N VAL A 279 16.69 -1.07 -10.74
CA VAL A 279 15.98 -1.02 -9.45
C VAL A 279 16.84 -1.62 -8.33
N ALA A 280 17.55 -2.71 -8.60
CA ALA A 280 18.48 -3.30 -7.63
C ALA A 280 19.61 -2.30 -7.28
N GLN A 281 20.14 -1.60 -8.28
CA GLN A 281 21.17 -0.59 -8.10
C GLN A 281 20.70 0.55 -7.19
N VAL A 282 19.48 1.08 -7.38
CA VAL A 282 18.89 2.10 -6.51
C VAL A 282 18.87 1.65 -5.04
N ILE A 283 18.57 0.38 -4.78
CA ILE A 283 18.53 -0.14 -3.41
C ILE A 283 19.95 -0.28 -2.83
N LEU A 284 20.88 -0.83 -3.61
CA LEU A 284 22.25 -1.12 -3.17
C LEU A 284 23.09 0.15 -2.96
N ASP A 285 22.84 1.20 -3.73
CA ASP A 285 23.53 2.49 -3.58
C ASP A 285 23.05 3.29 -2.36
N HIS A 286 21.90 2.92 -1.79
CA HIS A 286 21.37 3.62 -0.64
C HIS A 286 22.04 3.13 0.66
N PRO A 287 22.67 4.01 1.48
CA PRO A 287 23.50 3.59 2.61
C PRO A 287 22.72 2.92 3.74
N LYS A 288 21.43 3.25 3.90
CA LYS A 288 20.52 2.65 4.88
C LYS A 288 19.15 2.35 4.25
N PRO A 289 19.02 1.26 3.46
CA PRO A 289 17.82 1.02 2.69
C PRO A 289 16.64 0.54 3.56
N PHE A 290 16.89 0.17 4.82
CA PHE A 290 15.92 -0.36 5.76
C PHE A 290 15.67 0.60 6.93
N VAL A 291 14.46 0.54 7.48
CA VAL A 291 14.08 1.17 8.75
C VAL A 291 14.69 0.38 9.90
N ASP A 292 15.34 1.08 10.81
CA ASP A 292 15.91 0.53 12.06
C ASP A 292 14.81 -0.03 12.99
#